data_AF-A0A374PFU4-F1
#
_entry.id   AF-A0A374PFU4-F1
#
_cell.length_a   1.000
_cell.length_b   1.000
_cell.length_c   1.000
_cell.angle_alpha   90.00
_cell.angle_beta   90.00
_cell.angle_gamma   90.00
#
_symmetry.space_group_name_H-M   'P 1'
#
loop_
_entity.id
_entity.type
_entity.pdbx_description
1 polymer ?
#
loop_
_entity_poly.entity_id
_entity_poly.type
_entity_poly.pdbx_seq_one_letter_code
_entity_poly.pdbx_strand_id
1 'polypeptide(L)'
;MTDVRIGEYLVSDIMTCVGKKSAVYLRKFERVHEKGCSFNWCAALFTALWFAYRKMWKAAAAIMGFNVIYTMVLSVLENTMLTADNALVFMSAAAGLFVLSMIVFGLLGDWLYSRHINAILDEQGCRGRRAVQKDALMDSLQKAGGTSIKGMVILWAASLVLQWAITWLISFLLQAV
;
A
#
# COMPACT_ATOMS: atom_id res chain seq x y z
N MET A 1 11.94 -8.50 -32.68
CA MET A 1 11.15 -7.72 -31.71
C MET A 1 12.14 -6.92 -30.90
N THR A 2 12.05 -5.58 -30.90
CA THR A 2 12.88 -4.75 -30.04
C THR A 2 12.51 -5.03 -28.58
N ASP A 3 13.51 -5.26 -27.74
CA ASP A 3 13.35 -5.43 -26.30
C ASP A 3 12.85 -4.11 -25.70
N VAL A 4 11.53 -3.91 -25.64
CA VAL A 4 10.94 -2.72 -25.00
C VAL A 4 11.22 -2.80 -23.50
N ARG A 5 11.76 -1.71 -22.92
CA ARG A 5 12.20 -1.64 -21.53
C ARG A 5 11.66 -0.40 -20.82
N ILE A 6 11.49 -0.53 -19.51
CA ILE A 6 11.35 0.59 -18.59
C ILE A 6 12.56 0.53 -17.66
N GLY A 7 13.45 1.52 -17.75
CA GLY A 7 14.77 1.43 -17.16
C GLY A 7 15.54 0.22 -17.69
N GLU A 8 15.96 -0.68 -16.81
CA GLU A 8 16.80 -1.84 -17.16
C GLU A 8 15.99 -3.13 -17.37
N TYR A 9 14.66 -3.10 -17.16
CA TYR A 9 13.82 -4.30 -17.16
C TYR A 9 12.96 -4.40 -18.42
N LEU A 10 12.76 -5.63 -18.89
CA LEU A 10 11.87 -5.92 -20.01
C LEU A 10 10.42 -5.66 -19.61
N VAL A 11 9.66 -5.01 -20.50
CA VAL A 11 8.22 -4.78 -20.33
C VAL A 11 7.46 -6.10 -20.12
N SER A 12 7.86 -7.17 -20.81
CA SER A 12 7.26 -8.51 -20.64
C SER A 12 7.42 -9.07 -19.23
N ASP A 13 8.58 -8.88 -18.62
CA ASP A 13 8.86 -9.39 -17.27
C ASP A 13 8.05 -8.58 -16.24
N ILE A 14 7.99 -7.25 -16.40
CA ILE A 14 7.12 -6.37 -15.59
C ILE A 14 5.67 -6.80 -15.73
N MET A 15 5.15 -6.99 -16.94
CA MET A 15 3.77 -7.37 -17.17
C MET A 15 3.41 -8.70 -16.50
N THR A 16 4.32 -9.68 -16.58
CA THR A 16 4.16 -11.00 -15.96
C THR A 16 4.14 -10.90 -14.45
N CYS A 17 5.08 -10.14 -13.87
CA CYS A 17 5.18 -9.92 -12.43
C CYS A 17 3.97 -9.16 -11.88
N VAL A 18 3.48 -8.13 -12.59
CA VAL A 18 2.32 -7.33 -12.21
C VAL A 18 1.00 -8.12 -12.33
N GLY A 19 0.89 -8.95 -13.37
CA GLY A 19 -0.25 -9.79 -13.67
C GLY A 19 -1.44 -9.01 -14.23
N LYS A 20 -2.62 -9.20 -13.64
CA LYS A 20 -3.88 -8.57 -14.11
C LYS A 20 -3.75 -7.04 -14.16
N LYS A 21 -4.30 -6.45 -15.23
CA LYS A 21 -4.25 -5.00 -15.52
C LYS A 21 -2.83 -4.43 -15.72
N SER A 22 -1.89 -5.27 -16.14
CA SER A 22 -0.49 -4.87 -16.37
C SER A 22 -0.32 -3.65 -17.29
N ALA A 23 -1.10 -3.53 -18.36
CA ALA A 23 -1.05 -2.38 -19.27
C ALA A 23 -1.30 -1.02 -18.56
N VAL A 24 -2.17 -1.00 -17.54
CA VAL A 24 -2.45 0.23 -16.76
C VAL A 24 -1.26 0.57 -15.87
N TYR A 25 -0.67 -0.44 -15.22
CA TYR A 25 0.50 -0.24 -14.38
C TYR A 25 1.75 0.09 -15.18
N LEU A 26 1.88 -0.39 -16.41
CA LEU A 26 2.98 -0.04 -17.30
C LEU A 26 3.06 1.46 -17.52
N ARG A 27 1.94 2.08 -17.94
CA ARG A 27 1.84 3.54 -18.12
C ARG A 27 2.11 4.32 -16.83
N LYS A 28 1.71 3.77 -15.68
CA LYS A 28 1.99 4.37 -14.36
C LYS A 28 3.47 4.27 -14.01
N PHE A 29 4.11 3.15 -14.27
CA PHE A 29 5.53 2.93 -14.02
C PHE A 29 6.40 3.75 -14.95
N GLU A 30 6.04 3.89 -16.23
CA GLU A 30 6.66 4.85 -17.15
C GLU A 30 6.59 6.27 -16.58
N ARG A 31 5.39 6.71 -16.15
CA ARG A 31 5.23 8.04 -15.54
C ARG A 31 6.04 8.21 -14.26
N VAL A 32 6.09 7.21 -13.39
CA VAL A 32 6.92 7.24 -12.19
C VAL A 32 8.41 7.30 -12.56
N HIS A 33 8.84 6.61 -13.62
CA HIS A 33 10.21 6.63 -14.08
C HIS A 33 10.60 7.99 -14.69
N GLU A 34 9.73 8.58 -15.51
CA GLU A 34 9.99 9.85 -16.21
C GLU A 34 9.78 11.08 -15.32
N LYS A 35 8.73 11.09 -14.51
CA LYS A 35 8.26 12.28 -13.76
C LYS A 35 8.38 12.13 -12.24
N GLY A 36 8.79 10.96 -11.74
CA GLY A 36 8.92 10.68 -10.32
C GLY A 36 7.60 10.39 -9.58
N CYS A 37 6.43 10.68 -10.17
CA CYS A 37 5.15 10.52 -9.48
C CYS A 37 3.99 10.04 -10.38
N SER A 38 3.06 9.32 -9.77
CA SER A 38 1.77 8.93 -10.37
C SER A 38 0.74 8.74 -9.26
N PHE A 39 -0.47 9.24 -9.46
CA PHE A 39 -1.53 9.12 -8.46
C PHE A 39 -2.23 7.75 -8.54
N ASN A 40 -2.37 7.12 -7.38
CA ASN A 40 -2.98 5.81 -7.21
C ASN A 40 -4.20 5.91 -6.28
N TRP A 41 -5.39 5.90 -6.88
CA TRP A 41 -6.67 5.91 -6.17
C TRP A 41 -6.86 4.72 -5.22
N CYS A 42 -6.36 3.54 -5.58
CA CYS A 42 -6.51 2.37 -4.72
C CYS A 42 -5.62 2.48 -3.48
N ALA A 43 -4.41 3.00 -3.62
CA ALA A 43 -3.53 3.28 -2.49
C ALA A 43 -4.06 4.43 -1.62
N ALA A 44 -4.67 5.45 -2.23
CA ALA A 44 -5.29 6.57 -1.53
C ALA A 44 -6.49 6.14 -0.66
N LEU A 45 -7.37 5.28 -1.19
CA LEU A 45 -8.62 4.89 -0.53
C LEU A 45 -8.46 3.68 0.40
N PHE A 46 -7.63 2.71 0.02
CA PHE A 46 -7.55 1.42 0.72
C PHE A 46 -6.20 1.21 1.42
N THR A 47 -5.25 2.12 1.24
CA THR A 47 -3.96 2.19 1.95
C THR A 47 -3.36 0.81 2.22
N ALA A 48 -3.22 0.39 3.49
CA ALA A 48 -2.61 -0.88 3.89
C ALA A 48 -3.22 -2.11 3.19
N LEU A 49 -4.53 -2.11 2.94
CA LEU A 49 -5.22 -3.21 2.27
C LEU A 49 -4.77 -3.34 0.82
N TRP A 50 -4.58 -2.22 0.12
CA TRP A 50 -4.05 -2.25 -1.24
C TRP A 50 -2.60 -2.75 -1.28
N PHE A 51 -1.76 -2.32 -0.33
CA PHE A 51 -0.39 -2.82 -0.21
C PHE A 51 -0.36 -4.33 0.05
N ALA A 52 -1.20 -4.84 0.94
CA ALA A 52 -1.35 -6.27 1.21
C ALA A 52 -1.87 -7.05 -0.02
N TYR A 53 -2.87 -6.50 -0.72
CA TYR A 53 -3.38 -7.06 -1.95
C TYR A 53 -2.28 -7.21 -3.03
N ARG A 54 -1.35 -6.25 -3.11
CA ARG A 54 -0.18 -6.29 -4.01
C ARG A 54 1.05 -6.99 -3.42
N LYS A 55 0.88 -7.71 -2.30
CA LYS A 55 1.91 -8.48 -1.59
C LYS A 55 3.10 -7.65 -1.08
N MET A 56 2.93 -6.34 -0.93
CA MET A 56 3.90 -5.46 -0.30
C MET A 56 3.80 -5.55 1.23
N TRP A 57 4.08 -6.73 1.80
CA TRP A 57 3.84 -7.05 3.21
C TRP A 57 4.58 -6.11 4.17
N LYS A 58 5.82 -5.73 3.85
CA LYS A 58 6.61 -4.80 4.68
C LYS A 58 5.94 -3.42 4.74
N ALA A 59 5.49 -2.90 3.59
CA ALA A 59 4.79 -1.62 3.53
C ALA A 59 3.41 -1.71 4.21
N ALA A 60 2.66 -2.78 3.97
CA ALA A 60 1.37 -3.00 4.61
C ALA A 60 1.49 -3.06 6.15
N ALA A 61 2.49 -3.79 6.67
CA ALA A 61 2.75 -3.88 8.11
C ALA A 61 3.19 -2.54 8.72
N ALA A 62 4.07 -1.79 8.05
CA ALA A 62 4.50 -0.47 8.51
C ALA A 62 3.32 0.52 8.59
N ILE A 63 2.48 0.55 7.55
CA ILE A 63 1.27 1.38 7.53
C ILE A 63 0.27 0.93 8.59
N MET A 64 0.12 -0.38 8.80
CA MET A 64 -0.76 -0.92 9.83
C MET A 64 -0.30 -0.50 11.23
N GLY A 65 1.01 -0.59 11.52
CA GLY A 65 1.58 -0.12 12.78
C GLY A 65 1.38 1.39 12.98
N PHE A 66 1.59 2.18 11.93
CA PHE A 66 1.29 3.61 11.97
C PHE A 66 -0.19 3.88 12.26
N ASN A 67 -1.12 3.19 11.61
CA ASN A 67 -2.56 3.32 11.86
C ASN A 67 -2.93 2.98 13.30
N VAL A 68 -2.31 1.97 13.89
CA VAL A 68 -2.53 1.59 15.31
C VAL A 68 -2.14 2.74 16.24
N ILE A 69 -0.93 3.29 16.07
CA ILE A 69 -0.45 4.41 16.88
C ILE A 69 -1.33 5.64 16.67
N TYR A 70 -1.67 5.93 15.41
CA TYR A 70 -2.53 7.04 15.04
C TYR A 70 -3.92 6.95 15.70
N THR A 71 -4.58 5.79 15.59
CA THR A 71 -5.89 5.56 16.22
C THR A 71 -5.80 5.65 17.73
N MET A 72 -4.76 5.08 18.36
CA MET A 72 -4.55 5.18 19.80
C MET A 72 -4.45 6.64 20.26
N VAL A 73 -3.65 7.46 19.58
CA VAL A 73 -3.50 8.89 19.89
C VAL A 73 -4.83 9.63 19.73
N LEU A 74 -5.54 9.42 18.62
CA LEU A 74 -6.85 10.05 18.41
C LEU A 74 -7.86 9.64 19.48
N SER A 75 -7.93 8.37 19.86
CA SER A 75 -8.85 7.90 20.89
C SER A 75 -8.54 8.50 22.27
N VAL A 76 -7.27 8.67 22.64
CA VAL A 76 -6.91 9.35 23.90
C VAL A 76 -7.32 10.82 23.86
N LEU A 77 -7.03 11.53 22.76
CA LEU A 77 -7.43 12.93 22.60
C LEU A 77 -8.95 13.09 22.61
N GLU A 78 -9.68 12.17 21.97
CA GLU A 78 -11.14 12.14 21.99
C GLU A 78 -11.68 12.02 23.42
N ASN A 79 -11.18 11.07 24.21
CA ASN A 79 -11.67 10.85 25.57
C ASN A 79 -11.27 11.95 26.56
N THR A 80 -10.21 12.72 26.29
CA THR A 80 -9.68 13.72 27.25
C THR A 80 -9.98 15.16 26.88
N MET A 81 -10.12 15.46 25.59
CA MET A 81 -10.23 16.83 25.08
C MET A 81 -11.54 17.09 24.35
N LEU A 82 -12.26 16.07 23.87
CA LEU A 82 -13.49 16.30 23.11
C LEU A 82 -14.61 16.79 24.03
N THR A 83 -15.12 17.98 23.72
CA THR A 83 -16.30 18.58 24.35
C THR A 83 -17.28 19.03 23.27
N ALA A 84 -18.50 19.38 23.65
CA ALA A 84 -19.49 19.90 22.70
C ALA A 84 -18.99 21.16 21.98
N ASP A 85 -18.25 22.02 22.68
CA ASP A 85 -17.78 23.31 22.16
C ASP A 85 -16.68 23.18 21.09
N ASN A 86 -15.86 22.12 21.17
CA ASN A 86 -14.73 21.92 20.25
C ASN A 86 -14.92 20.76 19.26
N ALA A 87 -16.06 20.06 19.31
CA ALA A 87 -16.32 18.87 18.50
C ALA A 87 -16.15 19.10 17.00
N LEU A 88 -16.63 20.24 16.47
CA LEU A 88 -16.49 20.58 15.06
C LEU A 88 -15.00 20.73 14.65
N VAL A 89 -14.20 21.36 15.50
CA VAL A 89 -12.76 21.56 15.25
C VAL A 89 -12.02 20.23 15.29
N PHE A 90 -12.33 19.38 16.28
CA PHE A 90 -11.73 18.05 16.41
C PHE A 90 -12.05 17.16 15.19
N MET A 91 -13.33 17.08 14.83
CA MET A 91 -13.80 16.27 13.70
C MET A 91 -13.22 16.76 12.36
N SER A 92 -13.15 18.08 12.15
CA SER A 92 -12.56 18.65 10.94
C SER A 92 -11.06 18.43 10.87
N ALA A 93 -10.33 18.52 11.99
CA ALA A 93 -8.91 18.18 12.05
C ALA A 93 -8.66 16.70 11.74
N ALA A 94 -9.43 15.79 12.33
CA ALA A 94 -9.34 14.35 12.06
C ALA A 94 -9.65 14.02 10.59
N ALA A 95 -10.71 14.61 10.02
CA ALA A 95 -11.07 14.46 8.62
C ALA A 95 -9.99 15.04 7.68
N GLY A 96 -9.44 16.21 8.01
CA GLY A 96 -8.36 16.83 7.25
C GLY A 96 -7.10 15.97 7.22
N LEU A 97 -6.75 15.36 8.35
CA LEU A 97 -5.62 14.43 8.45
C LEU A 97 -5.88 13.14 7.67
N PHE A 98 -7.11 12.63 7.69
CA PHE A 98 -7.51 11.52 6.84
C PHE A 98 -7.32 11.84 5.35
N VAL A 99 -7.84 12.98 4.87
CA VAL A 99 -7.68 13.42 3.47
C VAL A 99 -6.21 13.62 3.11
N LEU A 100 -5.41 14.21 4.01
CA LEU A 100 -3.98 14.36 3.81
C LEU A 100 -3.31 13.00 3.62
N SER A 101 -3.66 12.01 4.44
CA SER A 101 -3.13 10.65 4.31
C SER A 101 -3.50 10.03 2.96
N MET A 102 -4.72 10.25 2.46
CA MET A 102 -5.13 9.77 1.14
C MET A 102 -4.28 10.36 0.01
N ILE A 103 -3.95 11.66 0.10
CA ILE A 103 -3.10 12.33 -0.88
C ILE A 103 -1.68 11.75 -0.83
N VAL A 104 -1.11 11.61 0.37
CA VAL A 104 0.24 11.07 0.58
C VAL A 104 0.36 9.65 0.03
N PHE A 105 -0.53 8.73 0.42
CA PHE A 105 -0.49 7.35 -0.07
C PHE A 105 -0.92 7.21 -1.52
N GLY A 106 -1.78 8.11 -2.01
CA GLY A 106 -2.12 8.21 -3.43
C GLY A 106 -0.91 8.53 -4.29
N LEU A 107 -0.07 9.48 -3.87
CA LEU A 107 1.15 9.86 -4.59
C LEU A 107 2.26 8.81 -4.46
N LEU A 108 2.41 8.20 -3.28
CA LEU A 108 3.46 7.21 -3.01
C LEU A 108 3.14 5.80 -3.52
N GLY A 109 1.86 5.48 -3.74
CA GLY A 109 1.42 4.11 -4.03
C GLY A 109 2.07 3.49 -5.26
N ASP A 110 2.05 4.19 -6.39
CA ASP A 110 2.66 3.69 -7.63
C ASP A 110 4.20 3.66 -7.55
N TRP A 111 4.82 4.59 -6.80
CA TRP A 111 6.28 4.60 -6.60
C TRP A 111 6.76 3.44 -5.72
N LEU A 112 6.09 3.18 -4.61
CA LEU A 112 6.38 2.03 -3.76
C LEU A 112 6.16 0.72 -4.52
N TYR A 113 5.13 0.66 -5.35
CA TYR A 113 4.82 -0.53 -6.13
C TYR A 113 5.81 -0.77 -7.27
N SER A 114 6.26 0.27 -7.98
CA SER A 114 7.31 0.11 -9.00
C SER A 114 8.63 -0.37 -8.37
N ARG A 115 9.01 0.21 -7.22
CA ARG A 115 10.19 -0.23 -6.46
C ARG A 115 10.07 -1.68 -6.01
N HIS A 116 8.90 -2.11 -5.56
CA HIS A 116 8.65 -3.49 -5.18
C HIS A 116 8.79 -4.46 -6.35
N ILE A 117 8.24 -4.11 -7.51
CA ILE A 117 8.34 -4.93 -8.72
C ILE A 117 9.79 -5.02 -9.20
N ASN A 118 10.52 -3.90 -9.20
CA ASN A 118 11.94 -3.91 -9.55
C ASN A 118 12.75 -4.80 -8.61
N ALA A 119 12.48 -4.76 -7.31
CA ALA A 119 13.14 -5.65 -6.34
C ALA A 119 12.88 -7.14 -6.63
N ILE A 120 11.64 -7.52 -6.96
CA ILE A 120 11.32 -8.91 -7.37
C ILE A 120 12.09 -9.28 -8.65
N LEU A 121 12.16 -8.36 -9.63
CA LEU A 121 12.88 -8.59 -10.88
C LEU A 121 14.38 -8.73 -10.66
N ASP A 122 14.96 -7.94 -9.75
CA ASP A 122 16.37 -8.05 -9.36
C ASP A 122 16.67 -9.39 -8.70
N GLU A 123 15.83 -9.84 -7.77
CA GLU A 123 15.96 -11.14 -7.09
C GLU A 123 15.90 -12.32 -8.08
N GLN A 124 15.18 -12.17 -9.19
CA GLN A 124 15.05 -13.19 -10.24
C GLN A 124 16.08 -13.01 -11.37
N GLY A 125 17.03 -12.08 -11.24
CA GLY A 125 18.09 -11.86 -12.23
C GLY A 125 17.59 -11.27 -13.55
N CYS A 126 16.50 -10.52 -13.54
CA CYS A 126 15.90 -9.95 -14.74
C CYS A 126 16.56 -8.67 -15.25
N ARG A 127 17.41 -8.06 -14.43
CA ARG A 127 18.11 -6.81 -14.75
C ARG A 127 19.01 -6.96 -15.98
N GLY A 128 18.78 -6.19 -17.03
CA GLY A 128 19.60 -6.20 -18.26
C GLY A 128 19.56 -7.51 -19.06
N ARG A 129 18.70 -8.48 -18.70
CA ARG A 129 18.60 -9.78 -19.40
C ARG A 129 18.07 -9.59 -20.83
N ARG A 130 18.47 -10.46 -21.77
CA ARG A 130 17.86 -10.52 -23.12
C ARG A 130 16.47 -11.14 -23.06
N ALA A 131 15.57 -10.74 -23.96
CA ALA A 131 14.25 -11.37 -24.08
C ALA A 131 14.39 -12.84 -24.51
N VAL A 132 14.34 -13.73 -23.52
CA VAL A 132 14.31 -15.18 -23.70
C VAL A 132 13.12 -15.71 -22.93
N GLN A 133 12.25 -16.44 -23.63
CA GLN A 133 11.12 -17.11 -23.02
C GLN A 133 11.64 -18.25 -22.13
N LYS A 134 11.29 -18.17 -20.85
CA LYS A 134 11.61 -19.17 -19.84
C LYS A 134 10.36 -19.37 -19.01
N ASP A 135 9.57 -20.39 -19.32
CA ASP A 135 8.25 -20.58 -18.69
C ASP A 135 8.37 -20.68 -17.15
N ALA A 136 9.40 -21.37 -16.64
CA ALA A 136 9.68 -21.44 -15.21
C ALA A 136 9.94 -20.06 -14.55
N LEU A 137 10.58 -19.13 -15.26
CA LEU A 137 10.81 -17.76 -14.78
C LEU A 137 9.51 -16.95 -14.82
N MET A 138 8.70 -17.13 -15.86
CA MET A 138 7.41 -16.44 -15.96
C MET A 138 6.49 -16.86 -14.82
N ASP A 139 6.47 -18.15 -14.50
CA ASP A 139 5.73 -18.69 -13.35
C ASP A 139 6.24 -18.15 -12.00
N SER A 140 7.57 -18.02 -11.83
CA SER A 140 8.15 -17.49 -10.58
C SER A 140 7.80 -16.01 -10.39
N LEU A 141 7.89 -15.20 -11.46
CA LEU A 141 7.53 -13.79 -11.44
C LEU A 141 6.05 -13.58 -11.10
N GLN A 142 5.15 -14.35 -11.73
CA GLN A 142 3.72 -14.26 -11.47
C GLN A 142 3.36 -14.64 -10.02
N LYS A 143 4.06 -15.64 -9.45
CA LYS A 143 3.88 -16.07 -8.05
C LYS A 143 4.43 -15.05 -7.06
N ALA A 144 5.59 -14.45 -7.32
CA ALA A 144 6.23 -13.48 -6.44
C ALA A 144 5.44 -12.17 -6.38
N GLY A 145 5.09 -11.61 -7.54
CA GLY A 145 4.25 -10.42 -7.64
C GLY A 145 2.76 -10.78 -7.57
N GLY A 146 2.04 -10.53 -8.65
CA GLY A 146 0.63 -10.85 -8.77
C GLY A 146 -0.22 -10.14 -7.70
N THR A 147 -1.21 -10.86 -7.17
CA THR A 147 -2.20 -10.32 -6.22
C THR A 147 -2.56 -11.36 -5.16
N SER A 148 -2.93 -10.92 -3.95
CA SER A 148 -3.32 -11.79 -2.84
C SER A 148 -4.61 -11.29 -2.16
N ILE A 149 -5.76 -11.81 -2.60
CA ILE A 149 -7.06 -11.52 -1.95
C ILE A 149 -7.06 -12.07 -0.52
N LYS A 150 -6.55 -13.30 -0.32
CA LYS A 150 -6.50 -13.93 1.00
C LYS A 150 -5.75 -13.07 2.02
N GLY A 151 -4.56 -12.57 1.66
CA GLY A 151 -3.80 -11.74 2.60
C GLY A 151 -4.40 -10.35 2.83
N MET A 152 -5.07 -9.77 1.83
CA MET A 152 -5.88 -8.56 2.03
C MET A 152 -7.01 -8.78 3.05
N VAL A 153 -7.77 -9.89 2.91
CA VAL A 153 -8.88 -10.22 3.82
C VAL A 153 -8.38 -10.50 5.24
N ILE A 154 -7.27 -11.24 5.39
CA ILE A 154 -6.64 -11.50 6.69
C ILE A 154 -6.23 -10.19 7.36
N LEU A 155 -5.54 -9.30 6.63
CA LEU A 155 -5.13 -8.01 7.18
C LEU A 155 -6.33 -7.14 7.56
N TRP A 156 -7.37 -7.13 6.73
CA TRP A 156 -8.60 -6.39 7.03
C TRP A 156 -9.28 -6.90 8.30
N ALA A 157 -9.47 -8.21 8.44
CA ALA A 157 -10.06 -8.80 9.64
C ALA A 157 -9.20 -8.51 10.89
N ALA A 158 -7.88 -8.67 10.80
CA ALA A 158 -6.97 -8.33 11.88
C ALA A 158 -7.05 -6.85 12.26
N SER A 159 -7.20 -5.96 11.28
CA SER A 159 -7.32 -4.52 11.53
C SER A 159 -8.59 -4.14 12.29
N LEU A 160 -9.72 -4.77 12.00
CA LEU A 160 -10.98 -4.51 12.70
C LEU A 160 -10.92 -4.97 14.15
N VAL A 161 -10.41 -6.19 14.39
CA VAL A 161 -10.24 -6.74 15.74
C VAL A 161 -9.32 -5.86 16.56
N LEU A 162 -8.19 -5.44 15.96
CA LEU A 162 -7.22 -4.60 16.64
C LEU A 162 -7.77 -3.21 16.97
N GLN A 163 -8.48 -2.57 16.04
CA GLN A 163 -9.14 -1.29 16.28
C GLN A 163 -10.15 -1.39 17.42
N TRP A 164 -11.00 -2.41 17.42
CA TRP A 164 -11.99 -2.64 18.47
C TRP A 164 -11.34 -2.88 19.84
N ALA A 165 -10.27 -3.68 19.88
CA ALA A 165 -9.55 -3.97 21.13
C ALA A 165 -8.89 -2.70 21.71
N ILE A 166 -8.29 -1.85 20.86
CA ILE A 166 -7.64 -0.60 21.29
C ILE A 166 -8.66 0.37 21.86
N THR A 167 -9.77 0.62 21.16
CA THR A 167 -10.79 1.56 21.63
C THR A 167 -11.40 1.08 22.94
N TRP A 168 -11.73 -0.21 23.04
CA TRP A 168 -12.24 -0.81 24.29
C TRP A 168 -11.24 -0.66 25.45
N LEU A 169 -9.96 -0.97 25.22
CA LEU A 169 -8.92 -0.88 26.25
C LEU A 169 -8.74 0.56 26.75
N ILE A 170 -8.71 1.54 25.85
CA ILE A 170 -8.56 2.96 26.22
C ILE A 170 -9.77 3.43 27.04
N SER A 171 -10.99 3.14 26.59
CA SER A 171 -12.19 3.51 27.34
C SER A 171 -12.23 2.87 28.72
N PHE A 172 -11.85 1.58 28.83
CA PHE A 172 -11.77 0.89 30.12
C PHE A 172 -10.75 1.55 31.06
N LEU A 173 -9.55 1.86 30.57
CA LEU A 173 -8.50 2.47 31.38
C LEU A 173 -8.82 3.89 31.82
N LEU A 174 -9.47 4.69 30.97
CA LEU A 174 -9.81 6.08 31.28
C LEU A 174 -11.04 6.23 32.17
N GLN A 175 -11.97 5.27 32.18
CA GLN A 175 -13.11 5.25 33.12
C GLN A 175 -12.73 4.72 34.51
N ALA A 176 -11.59 4.04 34.63
CA ALA A 176 -11.08 3.50 35.89
C ALA A 176 -10.25 4.53 36.71
N VAL A 177 -10.09 5.75 36.20
CA VAL A 177 -9.37 6.89 36.82
C VAL A 177 -10.37 7.99 37.16
#